data_AF-A0A497F238-F1
#
_entry.id   AF-A0A497F238-F1
#
_cell.length_a   1.000
_cell.length_b   1.000
_cell.length_c   1.000
_cell.angle_alpha   90.00
_cell.angle_beta   90.00
_cell.angle_gamma   90.00
#
_symmetry.space_group_name_H-M   'P 1'
#
loop_
_entity.id
_entity.type
_entity.pdbx_description
1 polymer ?
#
loop_
_entity_poly.entity_id
_entity_poly.type
_entity_poly.pdbx_seq_one_letter_code
_entity_poly.pdbx_strand_id
1 'polypeptide(L)'
;MNSEGVVDTYIIAVAGNPNVGKSTLFNLLTGSRQRVGNWPGKTIERKEGERIIDNVRLKFIDLPGTYSLSALSLEEIIARRFIVEAKPNVVVNIVDASNLERNLYLTLQILELTNNVVIALNMMDLATKKGIKIDVKKLSEILGVPVIPMVAIKGTGVEELIEAVLKVSKGEIACRSVKIDYGREIEAAIAEIIGMLVKSGVADELPYPLRWIALRLLEGDREIVKAIREINGDLIAKIEELKRNLSDALGDDVDVIIADKRYIFIEEIVKVAVEKSKVAELTITDKLDRIVLNRFLGLPILVGVFALSFIIVFSVNIGFPLNLLIPEIGEYNLASLISDYIFGYISEVASSYLISIGAPSWFVSLVSDGIIAGVGAVLSFYPLILTVFILFGLLEDCGYMARAAFIMDRVMRKFGLNGRAFMPLMLGYGCNIPSVTATRILHRWRDRLLSILLCSLIPCQARLAAFIIIVAATFGSFTAQVLVMLSLYVLSLVLLVFVGSLFNKVLFKEEPSSLIMELPPYHRPSLRVVLWHAEERSKHFILKAGTVILLVSVFMWILISWGPAGPAST
;
A
#
# COMPACT_ATOMS: atom_id res chain seq x y z
N MET A 1 5.17 37.81 -16.31
CA MET A 1 5.74 38.42 -17.53
C MET A 1 5.52 37.47 -18.69
N ASN A 2 4.76 37.99 -19.65
CA ASN A 2 4.52 37.61 -21.05
C ASN A 2 4.06 36.17 -21.36
N SER A 3 2.73 36.02 -21.38
CA SER A 3 2.01 34.98 -22.15
C SER A 3 1.99 35.24 -23.66
N GLU A 4 2.58 36.34 -24.11
CA GLU A 4 2.75 36.69 -25.52
C GLU A 4 3.98 35.98 -26.07
N GLY A 5 3.77 34.82 -26.71
CA GLY A 5 4.83 34.05 -27.36
C GLY A 5 4.64 32.54 -27.35
N VAL A 6 3.67 31.97 -26.61
CA VAL A 6 3.38 30.53 -26.65
C VAL A 6 2.48 30.22 -27.85
N VAL A 7 2.99 29.45 -28.81
CA VAL A 7 2.30 29.15 -30.08
C VAL A 7 1.46 27.88 -29.97
N ASP A 8 1.97 26.84 -29.32
CA ASP A 8 1.31 25.53 -29.20
C ASP A 8 1.36 25.00 -27.76
N THR A 9 0.31 24.24 -27.38
CA THR A 9 0.27 23.52 -26.10
C THR A 9 0.10 22.03 -26.36
N TYR A 10 1.05 21.23 -25.88
CA TYR A 10 0.97 19.76 -25.93
C TYR A 10 0.71 19.18 -24.54
N ILE A 11 -0.14 18.18 -24.47
CA ILE A 11 -0.47 17.43 -23.26
C ILE A 11 0.34 16.14 -23.23
N ILE A 12 1.08 15.93 -22.15
CA ILE A 12 1.97 14.79 -21.97
C ILE A 12 1.53 14.02 -20.73
N ALA A 13 1.14 12.77 -20.92
CA ALA A 13 0.84 11.88 -19.82
C ALA A 13 2.12 11.18 -19.35
N VAL A 14 2.37 11.13 -18.05
CA VAL A 14 3.51 10.39 -17.48
C VAL A 14 2.97 9.12 -16.83
N ALA A 15 3.28 7.98 -17.43
CA ALA A 15 2.87 6.64 -17.00
C ALA A 15 4.09 5.81 -16.55
N GLY A 16 3.84 4.75 -15.79
CA GLY A 16 4.88 3.81 -15.39
C GLY A 16 4.50 3.04 -14.13
N ASN A 17 5.24 1.96 -13.85
CA ASN A 17 5.03 1.17 -12.65
C ASN A 17 5.29 2.00 -11.37
N PRO A 18 4.74 1.60 -10.22
CA PRO A 18 5.18 2.13 -8.94
C PRO A 18 6.71 1.98 -8.78
N ASN A 19 7.35 2.94 -8.10
CA ASN A 19 8.78 2.93 -7.76
C ASN A 19 9.79 2.98 -8.93
N VAL A 20 9.38 3.18 -10.18
CA VAL A 20 10.31 3.33 -11.34
C VAL A 20 11.02 4.69 -11.41
N GLY A 21 10.90 5.52 -10.38
CA GLY A 21 11.41 6.89 -10.37
C GLY A 21 10.48 7.92 -11.06
N LYS A 22 9.19 7.59 -11.23
CA LYS A 22 8.18 8.47 -11.85
C LYS A 22 8.10 9.85 -11.20
N SER A 23 7.96 9.93 -9.88
CA SER A 23 7.92 11.20 -9.14
C SER A 23 9.22 11.98 -9.28
N THR A 24 10.38 11.30 -9.30
CA THR A 24 11.69 11.94 -9.48
C THR A 24 11.80 12.56 -10.87
N LEU A 25 11.43 11.83 -11.92
CA LEU A 25 11.44 12.35 -13.28
C LEU A 25 10.42 13.46 -13.48
N PHE A 26 9.20 13.31 -12.96
CA PHE A 26 8.16 14.34 -13.02
C PHE A 26 8.65 15.67 -12.44
N ASN A 27 9.36 15.63 -11.31
CA ASN A 27 9.95 16.81 -10.70
C ASN A 27 11.02 17.47 -11.58
N LEU A 28 11.84 16.68 -12.29
CA LEU A 28 12.86 17.20 -13.21
C LEU A 28 12.25 17.77 -14.50
N LEU A 29 11.16 17.18 -14.98
CA LEU A 29 10.43 17.64 -16.15
C LEU A 29 9.71 18.97 -15.89
N THR A 30 9.17 19.18 -14.69
CA THR A 30 8.28 20.31 -14.37
C THR A 30 8.92 21.38 -13.48
N GLY A 31 10.02 21.08 -12.80
CA GLY A 31 10.68 21.98 -11.86
C GLY A 31 9.75 22.40 -10.72
N SER A 32 9.76 23.70 -10.37
CA SER A 32 8.94 24.28 -9.29
C SER A 32 7.48 24.58 -9.68
N ARG A 33 7.09 24.39 -10.95
CA ARG A 33 5.76 24.77 -11.46
C ARG A 33 4.80 23.59 -11.44
N GLN A 34 4.50 23.10 -10.24
CA GLN A 34 3.60 21.97 -10.03
C GLN A 34 2.34 22.39 -9.26
N ARG A 35 1.21 21.76 -9.60
CA ARG A 35 -0.05 21.85 -8.85
C ARG A 35 -0.46 20.44 -8.44
N VAL A 36 -0.83 20.28 -7.18
CA VAL A 36 -1.35 19.03 -6.64
C VAL A 36 -2.83 19.22 -6.33
N GLY A 37 -3.66 18.36 -6.89
CA GLY A 37 -5.10 18.29 -6.61
C GLY A 37 -5.56 16.84 -6.52
N ASN A 38 -6.85 16.60 -6.69
CA ASN A 38 -7.43 15.25 -6.76
C ASN A 38 -8.05 15.01 -8.12
N TRP A 39 -8.06 13.75 -8.57
CA TRP A 39 -8.83 13.35 -9.74
C TRP A 39 -10.33 13.58 -9.51
N PRO A 40 -11.10 14.04 -10.52
CA PRO A 40 -12.50 14.40 -10.35
C PRO A 40 -13.34 13.30 -9.67
N GLY A 41 -13.92 13.62 -8.51
CA GLY A 41 -14.75 12.69 -7.74
C GLY A 41 -14.00 11.49 -7.14
N LYS A 42 -12.67 11.55 -7.03
CA LYS A 42 -11.82 10.47 -6.49
C LYS A 42 -10.87 10.99 -5.42
N THR A 43 -10.43 10.10 -4.54
CA THR A 43 -9.45 10.38 -3.46
C THR A 43 -7.99 10.21 -3.91
N ILE A 44 -7.75 10.08 -5.22
CA ILE A 44 -6.42 9.83 -5.78
C ILE A 44 -5.81 11.18 -6.17
N GLU A 45 -4.59 11.43 -5.72
CA GLU A 45 -3.84 12.65 -6.04
C GLU A 45 -3.58 12.77 -7.55
N ARG A 46 -3.74 13.98 -8.08
CA ARG A 46 -3.43 14.37 -9.45
C ARG A 46 -2.36 15.45 -9.41
N LYS A 47 -1.19 15.18 -10.01
CA LYS A 47 -0.11 16.16 -10.13
C LYS A 47 -0.04 16.64 -11.56
N GLU A 48 -0.02 17.96 -11.72
CA GLU A 48 0.17 18.61 -13.01
C GLU A 48 1.35 19.57 -12.92
N GLY A 49 2.12 19.67 -13.99
CA GLY A 49 3.16 20.67 -14.09
C GLY A 49 3.38 21.10 -15.52
N GLU A 50 4.01 22.25 -15.70
CA GLU A 50 4.18 22.87 -17.01
C GLU A 50 5.61 23.33 -17.23
N ARG A 51 6.11 23.11 -18.46
CA ARG A 51 7.40 23.62 -18.91
C ARG A 51 7.24 24.28 -20.27
N ILE A 52 7.94 25.38 -20.48
CA ILE A 52 7.94 26.11 -21.76
C ILE A 52 9.32 25.94 -22.40
N ILE A 53 9.35 25.48 -23.64
CA ILE A 53 10.57 25.22 -24.42
C ILE A 53 10.31 25.67 -25.85
N ASP A 54 11.19 26.47 -26.44
CA ASP A 54 11.09 26.96 -27.83
C ASP A 54 9.69 27.48 -28.20
N ASN A 55 9.10 28.31 -27.33
CA ASN A 55 7.74 28.86 -27.49
C ASN A 55 6.59 27.82 -27.52
N VAL A 56 6.86 26.58 -27.13
CA VAL A 56 5.87 25.51 -26.96
C VAL A 56 5.64 25.25 -25.47
N ARG A 57 4.38 25.12 -25.07
CA ARG A 57 4.00 24.75 -23.71
C ARG A 57 3.77 23.24 -23.61
N LEU A 58 4.59 22.58 -22.81
CA LEU A 58 4.46 21.17 -22.46
C LEU A 58 3.72 21.06 -21.11
N LYS A 59 2.50 20.54 -21.13
CA LYS A 59 1.71 20.28 -19.93
C LYS A 59 1.84 18.81 -19.54
N PHE A 60 2.57 18.53 -18.47
CA PHE A 60 2.77 17.19 -17.93
C PHE A 60 1.69 16.85 -16.91
N ILE A 61 1.09 15.67 -17.05
CA ILE A 61 0.08 15.13 -16.14
C ILE A 61 0.58 13.79 -15.63
N ASP A 62 0.76 13.69 -14.32
CA ASP A 62 1.19 12.47 -13.66
C ASP A 62 0.03 11.49 -13.55
N LEU A 63 0.13 10.32 -14.20
CA LEU A 63 -0.86 9.26 -14.03
C LEU A 63 -0.54 8.46 -12.76
N PRO A 64 -1.54 7.89 -12.08
CA PRO A 64 -1.30 6.94 -10.99
C PRO A 64 -0.33 5.84 -11.43
N GLY A 65 0.59 5.42 -10.56
CA GLY A 65 1.50 4.31 -10.87
C GLY A 65 0.75 2.99 -10.85
N THR A 66 0.78 2.24 -11.96
CA THR A 66 0.03 0.99 -12.13
C THR A 66 0.92 -0.11 -12.69
N TYR A 67 0.59 -1.38 -12.45
CA TYR A 67 1.34 -2.51 -13.04
C TYR A 67 0.70 -3.03 -14.34
N SER A 68 -0.55 -2.65 -14.59
CA SER A 68 -1.33 -2.96 -15.77
C SER A 68 -2.32 -1.83 -16.03
N LEU A 69 -3.18 -1.98 -17.04
CA LEU A 69 -4.34 -1.13 -17.35
C LEU A 69 -5.65 -1.95 -17.30
N SER A 70 -5.72 -2.91 -16.38
CA SER A 70 -6.92 -3.72 -16.13
C SER A 70 -7.96 -2.92 -15.33
N ALA A 71 -9.20 -3.40 -15.21
CA ALA A 71 -10.23 -2.73 -14.41
C ALA A 71 -10.23 -3.17 -12.92
N LEU A 72 -9.06 -3.53 -12.35
CA LEU A 72 -8.98 -4.13 -11.01
C LEU A 72 -8.82 -3.09 -9.88
N SER A 73 -8.20 -1.95 -10.19
CA SER A 73 -8.01 -0.83 -9.26
C SER A 73 -8.51 0.49 -9.85
N LEU A 74 -8.83 1.46 -8.97
CA LEU A 74 -9.27 2.78 -9.41
C LEU A 74 -8.14 3.52 -10.14
N GLU A 75 -6.90 3.30 -9.72
CA GLU A 75 -5.68 3.83 -10.32
C GLU A 75 -5.53 3.40 -11.78
N GLU A 76 -5.72 2.10 -12.07
CA GLU A 76 -5.66 1.54 -13.43
C GLU A 76 -6.75 2.13 -14.33
N ILE A 77 -7.98 2.24 -13.81
CA ILE A 77 -9.10 2.83 -14.56
C ILE A 77 -8.83 4.30 -14.89
N ILE A 78 -8.30 5.08 -13.95
CA ILE A 78 -7.96 6.49 -14.17
C ILE A 78 -6.87 6.63 -15.24
N ALA A 79 -5.78 5.86 -15.12
CA ALA A 79 -4.69 5.91 -16.09
C ALA A 79 -5.16 5.55 -17.50
N ARG A 80 -5.94 4.46 -17.61
CA ARG A 80 -6.54 3.99 -18.87
C ARG A 80 -7.45 5.02 -19.51
N ARG A 81 -8.45 5.50 -18.77
CA ARG A 81 -9.42 6.48 -19.29
C ARG A 81 -8.73 7.76 -19.71
N PHE A 82 -7.74 8.23 -18.95
CA PHE A 82 -7.01 9.43 -19.32
C PHE A 82 -6.30 9.30 -20.66
N ILE A 83 -5.60 8.19 -20.90
CA ILE A 83 -4.89 7.94 -22.17
C ILE A 83 -5.84 8.00 -23.37
N VAL A 84 -7.09 7.54 -23.20
CA VAL A 84 -8.03 7.36 -24.30
C VAL A 84 -8.99 8.55 -24.47
N GLU A 85 -9.52 9.09 -23.38
CA GLU A 85 -10.48 10.20 -23.39
C GLU A 85 -9.78 11.54 -23.58
N ALA A 86 -8.68 11.78 -22.85
CA ALA A 86 -7.95 13.05 -22.94
C ALA A 86 -7.04 13.11 -24.16
N LYS A 87 -6.74 11.97 -24.80
CA LYS A 87 -5.90 11.81 -25.99
C LYS A 87 -4.62 12.66 -25.92
N PRO A 88 -3.73 12.39 -24.93
CA PRO A 88 -2.49 13.15 -24.79
C PRO A 88 -1.67 13.06 -26.08
N ASN A 89 -0.95 14.13 -26.41
CA ASN A 89 -0.08 14.16 -27.58
C ASN A 89 1.02 13.12 -27.48
N VAL A 90 1.55 12.89 -26.27
CA VAL A 90 2.55 11.87 -25.98
C VAL A 90 2.27 11.23 -24.61
N VAL A 91 2.46 9.91 -24.53
CA VAL A 91 2.59 9.19 -23.25
C VAL A 91 4.07 8.90 -23.01
N VAL A 92 4.64 9.54 -21.98
CA VAL A 92 5.97 9.20 -21.48
C VAL A 92 5.82 8.00 -20.55
N ASN A 93 6.27 6.84 -20.99
CA ASN A 93 6.22 5.61 -20.21
C ASN A 93 7.58 5.34 -19.57
N ILE A 94 7.63 5.38 -18.23
CA ILE A 94 8.86 5.22 -17.46
C ILE A 94 9.04 3.75 -17.09
N VAL A 95 10.19 3.20 -17.48
CA VAL A 95 10.50 1.77 -17.38
C VAL A 95 11.80 1.60 -16.58
N ASP A 96 11.78 0.79 -15.52
CA ASP A 96 13.00 0.43 -14.78
C ASP A 96 13.86 -0.57 -15.58
N ALA A 97 15.01 -0.11 -16.06
CA ALA A 97 16.01 -0.90 -16.78
C ALA A 97 16.52 -2.12 -15.98
N SER A 98 16.53 -2.02 -14.65
CA SER A 98 16.98 -3.09 -13.76
C SER A 98 15.96 -4.23 -13.61
N ASN A 99 14.72 -4.01 -14.08
CA ASN A 99 13.60 -4.96 -14.06
C ASN A 99 12.75 -4.82 -15.34
N LEU A 100 13.40 -4.86 -16.50
CA LEU A 100 12.80 -4.54 -17.80
C LEU A 100 11.56 -5.38 -18.12
N GLU A 101 11.68 -6.71 -17.99
CA GLU A 101 10.64 -7.69 -18.32
C GLU A 101 9.29 -7.35 -17.66
N ARG A 102 9.32 -7.09 -16.35
CA ARG A 102 8.11 -6.74 -15.59
C ARG A 102 7.50 -5.40 -16.02
N ASN A 103 8.33 -4.43 -16.38
CA ASN A 103 7.87 -3.10 -16.77
C ASN A 103 7.34 -3.06 -18.21
N LEU A 104 7.84 -3.94 -19.07
CA LEU A 104 7.36 -4.06 -20.44
C LEU A 104 5.91 -4.53 -20.51
N TYR A 105 5.38 -5.20 -19.48
CA TYR A 105 3.97 -5.59 -19.45
C TYR A 105 3.01 -4.40 -19.54
N LEU A 106 3.20 -3.38 -18.69
CA LEU A 106 2.43 -2.13 -18.78
C LEU A 106 2.69 -1.42 -20.11
N THR A 107 3.95 -1.42 -20.56
CA THR A 107 4.38 -0.77 -21.81
C THR A 107 3.58 -1.30 -23.00
N LEU A 108 3.45 -2.63 -23.13
CA LEU A 108 2.68 -3.26 -24.20
C LEU A 108 1.21 -2.87 -24.14
N GLN A 109 0.60 -2.83 -22.95
CA GLN A 109 -0.80 -2.42 -22.81
C GLN A 109 -1.04 -0.94 -23.18
N ILE A 110 -0.07 -0.06 -22.91
CA ILE A 110 -0.12 1.34 -23.37
C ILE A 110 -0.01 1.39 -24.90
N LEU A 111 0.90 0.60 -25.51
CA LEU A 111 1.08 0.54 -26.95
C LEU A 111 -0.14 -0.04 -27.70
N GLU A 112 -0.93 -0.91 -27.05
CA GLU A 112 -2.21 -1.37 -27.58
C GLU A 112 -3.30 -0.27 -27.58
N LEU A 113 -3.14 0.79 -26.77
CA LEU A 113 -4.06 1.93 -26.69
C LEU A 113 -3.64 3.10 -27.59
N THR A 114 -2.35 3.39 -27.67
CA THR A 114 -1.82 4.53 -28.43
C THR A 114 -0.41 4.28 -28.95
N ASN A 115 -0.11 4.81 -30.14
CA ASN A 115 1.23 4.73 -30.73
C ASN A 115 2.12 5.92 -30.32
N ASN A 116 1.55 6.97 -29.74
CA ASN A 116 2.29 8.19 -29.39
C ASN A 116 2.97 8.02 -28.02
N VAL A 117 3.94 7.11 -27.95
CA VAL A 117 4.65 6.77 -26.71
C VAL A 117 6.12 7.12 -26.84
N VAL A 118 6.72 7.62 -25.77
CA VAL A 118 8.18 7.73 -25.61
C VAL A 118 8.56 6.96 -24.35
N ILE A 119 9.49 6.01 -24.46
CA ILE A 119 9.92 5.20 -23.33
C ILE A 119 11.12 5.87 -22.67
N ALA A 120 10.96 6.18 -21.39
CA ALA A 120 12.02 6.69 -20.53
C ALA A 120 12.62 5.49 -19.75
N LEU A 121 13.70 4.92 -20.28
CA LEU A 121 14.35 3.74 -19.73
C LEU A 121 15.28 4.15 -18.57
N ASN A 122 14.72 4.18 -17.36
CA ASN A 122 15.34 4.72 -16.15
C ASN A 122 16.14 3.69 -15.36
N MET A 123 16.95 4.14 -14.41
CA MET A 123 17.78 3.31 -13.53
C MET A 123 18.85 2.50 -14.28
N MET A 124 19.39 3.07 -15.38
CA MET A 124 20.47 2.44 -16.16
C MET A 124 21.73 2.16 -15.32
N ASP A 125 21.98 2.93 -14.26
CA ASP A 125 23.08 2.70 -13.33
C ASP A 125 22.86 1.45 -12.46
N LEU A 126 21.63 1.20 -12.00
CA LEU A 126 21.27 -0.04 -11.30
C LEU A 126 21.32 -1.25 -12.23
N ALA A 127 20.83 -1.12 -13.47
CA ALA A 127 20.93 -2.17 -14.48
C ALA A 127 22.39 -2.56 -14.72
N THR A 128 23.27 -1.57 -14.91
CA THR A 128 24.71 -1.79 -15.09
C THR A 128 25.34 -2.48 -13.87
N LYS A 129 24.98 -2.08 -12.64
CA LYS A 129 25.44 -2.73 -11.39
C LYS A 129 24.99 -4.20 -11.28
N LYS A 130 23.80 -4.53 -11.80
CA LYS A 130 23.30 -5.91 -11.88
C LYS A 130 23.91 -6.71 -13.04
N GLY A 131 24.85 -6.13 -13.80
CA GLY A 131 25.46 -6.78 -14.97
C GLY A 131 24.49 -6.94 -16.14
N ILE A 132 23.46 -6.09 -16.22
CA ILE A 132 22.48 -6.04 -17.31
C ILE A 132 22.94 -4.99 -18.32
N LYS A 133 23.19 -5.42 -19.56
CA LYS A 133 23.44 -4.52 -20.71
C LYS A 133 22.22 -4.55 -21.62
N ILE A 134 21.70 -3.36 -21.95
CA ILE A 134 20.51 -3.22 -22.78
C ILE A 134 20.90 -2.53 -24.10
N ASP A 135 20.58 -3.17 -25.22
CA ASP A 135 20.67 -2.58 -26.54
C ASP A 135 19.43 -1.70 -26.79
N VAL A 136 19.58 -0.42 -26.45
CA VAL A 136 18.50 0.57 -26.53
C VAL A 136 17.98 0.75 -27.95
N LYS A 137 18.84 0.63 -28.97
CA LYS A 137 18.46 0.79 -30.37
C LYS A 137 17.56 -0.36 -30.81
N LYS A 138 17.98 -1.60 -30.55
CA LYS A 138 17.14 -2.78 -30.84
C LYS A 138 15.82 -2.73 -30.10
N LEU A 139 15.82 -2.33 -28.82
CA LEU A 139 14.59 -2.20 -28.04
C LEU A 139 13.64 -1.17 -28.68
N SER A 140 14.17 -0.04 -29.14
CA SER A 140 13.39 0.99 -29.84
C SER A 140 12.85 0.51 -31.19
N GLU A 141 13.63 -0.25 -31.95
CA GLU A 141 13.20 -0.83 -33.23
C GLU A 141 12.06 -1.85 -33.05
N ILE A 142 12.18 -2.75 -32.07
CA ILE A 142 11.18 -3.80 -31.81
C ILE A 142 9.88 -3.18 -31.28
N LEU A 143 9.98 -2.22 -30.36
CA LEU A 143 8.82 -1.54 -29.77
C LEU A 143 8.24 -0.44 -30.67
N GLY A 144 8.89 -0.11 -31.80
CA GLY A 144 8.40 0.87 -32.76
C GLY A 144 8.29 2.31 -32.24
N VAL A 145 8.89 2.61 -31.08
CA VAL A 145 8.82 3.90 -30.38
C VAL A 145 10.19 4.33 -29.85
N PRO A 146 10.44 5.63 -29.66
CA PRO A 146 11.70 6.11 -29.09
C PRO A 146 11.94 5.58 -27.67
N VAL A 147 13.16 5.08 -27.42
CA VAL A 147 13.61 4.64 -26.10
C VAL A 147 14.81 5.48 -25.67
N ILE A 148 14.68 6.20 -24.57
CA ILE A 148 15.70 7.13 -24.07
C ILE A 148 16.30 6.57 -22.76
N PRO A 149 17.60 6.20 -22.73
CA PRO A 149 18.24 5.69 -21.54
C PRO A 149 18.56 6.82 -20.57
N MET A 150 18.27 6.63 -19.28
CA MET A 150 18.38 7.71 -18.31
C MET A 150 18.72 7.23 -16.88
N VAL A 151 19.16 8.19 -16.06
CA VAL A 151 19.32 8.04 -14.61
C VAL A 151 18.70 9.26 -13.95
N ALA A 152 17.41 9.19 -13.62
CA ALA A 152 16.62 10.32 -13.14
C ALA A 152 17.27 11.02 -11.94
N ILE A 153 17.78 10.28 -10.95
CA ILE A 153 18.41 10.85 -9.75
C ILE A 153 19.63 11.74 -10.07
N LYS A 154 20.31 11.47 -11.20
CA LYS A 154 21.48 12.23 -11.66
C LYS A 154 21.12 13.28 -12.72
N GLY A 155 19.87 13.36 -13.15
CA GLY A 155 19.42 14.23 -14.25
C GLY A 155 19.88 13.80 -15.65
N THR A 156 20.62 12.69 -15.78
CA THR A 156 21.14 12.21 -17.07
C THR A 156 20.01 11.66 -17.95
N GLY A 157 19.93 12.07 -19.23
CA GLY A 157 18.93 11.60 -20.19
C GLY A 157 17.63 12.43 -20.24
N VAL A 158 17.50 13.47 -19.40
CA VAL A 158 16.26 14.26 -19.28
C VAL A 158 16.07 15.21 -20.47
N GLU A 159 17.16 15.81 -20.96
CA GLU A 159 17.11 16.73 -22.11
C GLU A 159 16.79 15.97 -23.40
N GLU A 160 17.41 14.81 -23.59
CA GLU A 160 17.15 13.90 -24.71
C GLU A 160 15.71 13.37 -24.69
N LEU A 161 15.16 13.11 -23.50
CA LEU A 161 13.76 12.71 -23.34
C LEU A 161 12.81 13.83 -23.77
N ILE A 162 13.08 15.06 -23.34
CA ILE A 162 12.28 16.23 -23.71
C ILE A 162 12.31 16.46 -25.22
N GLU A 163 13.49 16.34 -25.84
CA GLU A 163 13.64 16.47 -27.29
C GLU A 163 12.82 15.40 -28.03
N ALA A 164 12.87 14.14 -27.58
CA ALA A 164 12.08 13.06 -28.15
C ALA A 164 10.57 13.31 -28.00
N VAL A 165 10.12 13.79 -26.84
CA VAL A 165 8.72 14.14 -26.58
C VAL A 165 8.26 15.26 -27.52
N LEU A 166 9.07 16.29 -27.74
CA LEU A 166 8.76 17.38 -28.67
C LEU A 166 8.63 16.87 -30.11
N LYS A 167 9.58 16.05 -30.57
CA LYS A 167 9.58 15.46 -31.92
C LYS A 167 8.37 14.56 -32.18
N VAL A 168 8.00 13.71 -31.21
CA VAL A 168 6.78 12.88 -31.31
C VAL A 168 5.53 13.76 -31.25
N SER A 169 5.47 14.77 -30.39
CA SER A 169 4.32 15.69 -30.29
C SER A 169 4.06 16.45 -31.59
N LYS A 170 5.12 16.80 -32.31
CA LYS A 170 5.06 17.47 -33.62
C LYS A 170 4.81 16.52 -34.79
N GLY A 171 4.83 15.20 -34.57
CA GLY A 171 4.71 14.19 -35.62
C GLY A 171 5.96 14.02 -36.49
N GLU A 172 7.12 14.53 -36.06
CA GLU A 172 8.40 14.39 -36.78
C GLU A 172 8.95 12.95 -36.67
N ILE A 173 8.59 12.24 -35.61
CA ILE A 173 8.89 10.81 -35.42
C ILE A 173 7.61 10.02 -35.64
N ALA A 174 7.60 9.20 -36.70
CA ALA A 174 6.50 8.28 -36.98
C ALA A 174 6.63 7.00 -36.12
N CYS A 175 5.90 6.96 -35.01
CA CYS A 175 5.78 5.75 -34.19
C CYS A 175 4.98 4.66 -34.92
N ARG A 176 5.41 3.40 -34.78
CA ARG A 176 4.75 2.23 -35.38
C ARG A 176 3.95 1.48 -34.32
N SER A 177 2.79 0.96 -34.73
CA SER A 177 1.98 0.09 -33.87
C SER A 177 2.64 -1.27 -33.71
N VAL A 178 2.94 -1.64 -32.47
CA VAL A 178 3.37 -2.99 -32.11
C VAL A 178 2.14 -3.90 -32.11
N LYS A 179 2.19 -4.98 -32.90
CA LYS A 179 1.14 -6.00 -32.91
C LYS A 179 1.67 -7.27 -32.27
N ILE A 180 1.08 -7.62 -31.14
CA ILE A 180 1.29 -8.92 -30.48
C ILE A 180 0.42 -9.95 -31.20
N ASP A 181 1.03 -11.07 -31.56
CA ASP A 181 0.34 -12.24 -32.11
C ASP A 181 -0.15 -13.12 -30.96
N TYR A 182 -1.47 -13.20 -30.78
CA TYR A 182 -2.09 -14.00 -29.74
C TYR A 182 -2.30 -15.47 -30.15
N GLY A 183 -1.90 -15.86 -31.35
CA GLY A 183 -2.14 -17.19 -31.92
C GLY A 183 -3.42 -17.25 -32.74
N ARG A 184 -3.51 -18.25 -33.62
CA ARG A 184 -4.52 -18.33 -34.68
C ARG A 184 -5.95 -18.29 -34.17
N GLU A 185 -6.22 -19.01 -33.07
CA GLU A 185 -7.55 -19.15 -32.47
C GLU A 185 -8.02 -17.83 -31.86
N ILE A 186 -7.14 -17.15 -31.10
CA ILE A 186 -7.45 -15.86 -30.47
C ILE A 186 -7.52 -14.74 -31.52
N GLU A 187 -6.65 -14.73 -32.53
CA GLU A 187 -6.72 -13.75 -33.62
C GLU A 187 -8.02 -13.88 -34.43
N ALA A 188 -8.49 -15.12 -34.68
CA ALA A 188 -9.77 -15.35 -35.33
C ALA A 188 -10.94 -14.82 -34.48
N ALA A 189 -10.90 -15.08 -33.17
CA ALA A 189 -11.87 -14.57 -32.21
C ALA A 189 -11.90 -13.02 -32.16
N ILE A 190 -10.72 -12.38 -32.15
CA ILE A 190 -10.60 -10.92 -32.20
C ILE A 190 -11.25 -10.38 -33.47
N ALA A 191 -10.97 -10.97 -34.63
CA ALA A 191 -11.55 -10.55 -35.90
C ALA A 191 -13.07 -10.70 -35.92
N GLU A 192 -13.59 -11.80 -35.38
CA GLU A 192 -15.03 -12.05 -35.26
C GLU A 192 -15.71 -11.02 -34.35
N ILE A 193 -15.15 -10.74 -33.16
CA ILE A 193 -15.68 -9.74 -32.23
C ILE A 193 -15.67 -8.34 -32.85
N ILE A 194 -14.58 -7.95 -33.54
CA ILE A 194 -14.53 -6.67 -34.26
C ILE A 194 -15.64 -6.60 -35.31
N GLY A 195 -15.87 -7.67 -36.07
CA GLY A 195 -16.96 -7.75 -37.04
C GLY A 195 -18.34 -7.60 -36.39
N MET A 196 -18.55 -8.16 -35.20
CA MET A 196 -19.79 -7.98 -34.45
C MET A 196 -19.96 -6.55 -33.92
N LEU A 197 -18.89 -5.93 -33.40
CA LEU A 197 -18.89 -4.55 -32.88
C LEU A 197 -19.20 -3.52 -33.97
N VAL A 198 -18.65 -3.71 -35.16
CA VAL A 198 -18.91 -2.81 -36.31
C VAL A 198 -20.35 -2.98 -36.81
N LYS A 199 -20.85 -4.22 -36.92
CA LYS A 199 -22.24 -4.47 -37.36
C LYS A 199 -23.29 -3.94 -36.40
N SER A 200 -23.00 -3.90 -35.10
CA SER A 200 -23.94 -3.44 -34.07
C SER A 200 -23.95 -1.91 -33.88
N GLY A 201 -23.01 -1.18 -34.50
CA GLY A 201 -22.85 0.27 -34.30
C GLY A 201 -22.18 0.67 -32.98
N VAL A 202 -21.92 -0.27 -32.08
CA VAL A 202 -21.28 -0.03 -30.77
C VAL A 202 -19.84 0.45 -30.92
N ALA A 203 -19.20 0.14 -32.05
CA ALA A 203 -17.85 0.55 -32.39
C ALA A 203 -17.61 2.07 -32.27
N ASP A 204 -18.62 2.89 -32.61
CA ASP A 204 -18.47 4.35 -32.65
C ASP A 204 -18.78 5.04 -31.31
N GLU A 205 -19.39 4.32 -30.35
CA GLU A 205 -19.77 4.88 -29.05
C GLU A 205 -18.63 4.83 -28.02
N LEU A 206 -17.61 4.00 -28.26
CA LEU A 206 -16.48 3.80 -27.35
C LEU A 206 -15.22 4.50 -27.89
N PRO A 207 -14.51 5.28 -27.06
CA PRO A 207 -13.33 6.03 -27.52
C PRO A 207 -12.08 5.15 -27.73
N TYR A 208 -12.17 3.83 -27.57
CA TYR A 208 -11.06 2.88 -27.54
C TYR A 208 -10.78 2.24 -28.92
N PRO A 209 -9.54 1.81 -29.21
CA PRO A 209 -9.26 1.03 -30.41
C PRO A 209 -10.07 -0.28 -30.47
N LEU A 210 -10.66 -0.62 -31.61
CA LEU A 210 -11.52 -1.80 -31.76
C LEU A 210 -10.83 -3.12 -31.39
N ARG A 211 -9.56 -3.27 -31.78
CA ARG A 211 -8.75 -4.44 -31.41
C ARG A 211 -8.58 -4.55 -29.89
N TRP A 212 -8.38 -3.42 -29.22
CA TRP A 212 -8.24 -3.39 -27.77
C TRP A 212 -9.56 -3.73 -27.07
N ILE A 213 -10.70 -3.22 -27.57
CA ILE A 213 -12.03 -3.57 -27.05
C ILE A 213 -12.26 -5.09 -27.17
N ALA A 214 -11.97 -5.67 -28.33
CA ALA A 214 -12.12 -7.11 -28.56
C ALA A 214 -11.26 -7.96 -27.61
N LEU A 215 -10.00 -7.59 -27.40
CA LEU A 215 -9.13 -8.24 -26.42
C LEU A 215 -9.69 -8.15 -25.00
N ARG A 216 -10.18 -6.98 -24.59
CA ARG A 216 -10.74 -6.78 -23.23
C ARG A 216 -12.04 -7.54 -23.00
N LEU A 217 -12.83 -7.73 -24.04
CA LEU A 217 -14.02 -8.57 -23.99
C LEU A 217 -13.66 -10.05 -23.80
N LEU A 218 -12.64 -10.55 -24.51
CA LEU A 218 -12.12 -11.90 -24.30
C LEU A 218 -11.54 -12.07 -22.89
N GLU A 219 -10.84 -11.07 -22.38
CA GLU A 219 -10.33 -11.07 -21.00
C GLU A 219 -11.43 -10.95 -19.93
N GLY A 220 -12.65 -10.54 -20.30
CA GLY A 220 -13.76 -10.33 -19.34
C GLY A 220 -13.64 -9.05 -18.52
N ASP A 221 -13.10 -7.96 -19.11
CA ASP A 221 -12.99 -6.66 -18.43
C ASP A 221 -14.37 -6.14 -18.02
N ARG A 222 -14.59 -6.04 -16.69
CA ARG A 222 -15.89 -5.69 -16.11
C ARG A 222 -16.43 -4.32 -16.57
N GLU A 223 -15.56 -3.35 -16.81
CA GLU A 223 -15.98 -2.01 -17.20
C GLU A 223 -16.46 -1.99 -18.65
N ILE A 224 -15.71 -2.62 -19.55
CA ILE A 224 -16.07 -2.72 -20.97
C ILE A 224 -17.30 -3.61 -21.16
N VAL A 225 -17.38 -4.75 -20.47
CA VAL A 225 -18.55 -5.63 -20.50
C VAL A 225 -19.79 -4.89 -20.02
N LYS A 226 -19.69 -4.10 -18.94
CA LYS A 226 -20.81 -3.30 -18.44
C LYS A 226 -21.23 -2.22 -19.44
N ALA A 227 -20.28 -1.46 -19.97
CA ALA A 227 -20.55 -0.39 -20.92
C ALA A 227 -21.25 -0.92 -22.18
N ILE A 228 -20.78 -2.05 -22.73
CA ILE A 228 -21.40 -2.64 -23.92
C ILE A 228 -22.73 -3.31 -23.58
N ARG A 229 -22.90 -3.92 -22.40
CA ARG A 229 -24.18 -4.51 -21.99
C ARG A 229 -25.30 -3.48 -21.88
N GLU A 230 -24.98 -2.24 -21.48
CA GLU A 230 -25.94 -1.13 -21.42
C GLU A 230 -26.42 -0.70 -22.82
N ILE A 231 -25.59 -0.90 -23.86
CA ILE A 231 -25.90 -0.56 -25.25
C ILE A 231 -26.55 -1.74 -25.98
N ASN A 232 -25.97 -2.95 -25.87
CA ASN A 232 -26.41 -4.16 -26.55
C ASN A 232 -26.09 -5.43 -25.73
N GLY A 233 -27.08 -5.90 -24.96
CA GLY A 233 -26.94 -7.10 -24.12
C GLY A 233 -26.77 -8.41 -24.90
N ASP A 234 -27.39 -8.54 -26.08
CA ASP A 234 -27.31 -9.75 -26.91
C ASP A 234 -25.91 -9.99 -27.45
N LEU A 235 -25.18 -8.91 -27.75
CA LEU A 235 -23.79 -8.98 -28.18
C LEU A 235 -22.89 -9.60 -27.10
N ILE A 236 -23.07 -9.21 -25.84
CA ILE A 236 -22.32 -9.78 -24.72
C ILE A 236 -22.61 -11.26 -24.53
N ALA A 237 -23.86 -11.70 -24.69
CA ALA A 237 -24.20 -13.12 -24.61
C ALA A 237 -23.47 -13.97 -25.65
N LYS A 238 -23.36 -13.48 -26.90
CA LYS A 238 -22.61 -14.14 -27.97
C LYS A 238 -21.11 -14.20 -27.69
N ILE A 239 -20.54 -13.13 -27.15
CA ILE A 239 -19.11 -13.07 -26.80
C ILE A 239 -18.80 -14.05 -25.66
N GLU A 240 -19.66 -14.17 -24.65
CA GLU A 240 -19.50 -15.14 -23.57
C GLU A 240 -19.62 -16.59 -24.06
N GLU A 241 -20.45 -16.85 -25.06
CA GLU A 241 -20.49 -18.15 -25.74
C GLU A 241 -19.18 -18.43 -26.50
N LEU A 242 -18.70 -17.45 -27.28
CA LEU A 242 -17.45 -17.56 -28.02
C LEU A 242 -16.23 -17.76 -27.09
N LYS A 243 -16.20 -17.05 -25.96
CA LYS A 243 -15.18 -17.21 -24.92
C LYS A 243 -15.18 -18.61 -24.31
N ARG A 244 -16.36 -19.17 -24.00
CA ARG A 244 -16.49 -20.54 -23.49
C ARG A 244 -16.00 -21.58 -24.49
N ASN A 245 -16.39 -21.46 -25.75
CA ASN A 245 -15.94 -22.36 -26.81
C ASN A 245 -14.41 -22.31 -27.01
N LEU A 246 -13.81 -21.12 -26.89
CA LEU A 246 -12.35 -20.96 -26.93
C LEU A 246 -11.66 -21.59 -25.73
N SER A 247 -12.20 -21.41 -24.52
CA SER A 247 -11.64 -21.99 -23.31
C SER A 247 -11.68 -23.52 -23.36
N ASP A 248 -12.79 -24.10 -23.81
CA ASP A 248 -12.93 -25.55 -24.01
C ASP A 248 -11.95 -26.09 -25.06
N ALA A 249 -11.72 -25.34 -26.15
CA ALA A 249 -10.81 -25.74 -27.21
C ALA A 249 -9.33 -25.63 -26.82
N LEU A 250 -8.97 -24.63 -26.01
CA LEU A 250 -7.59 -24.34 -25.61
C LEU A 250 -7.20 -25.02 -24.28
N GLY A 251 -8.16 -25.49 -23.49
CA GLY A 251 -7.95 -26.21 -22.24
C GLY A 251 -7.54 -25.33 -21.05
N ASP A 252 -7.66 -24.02 -21.17
CA ASP A 252 -7.36 -23.04 -20.12
C ASP A 252 -8.26 -21.78 -20.28
N ASP A 253 -8.27 -20.92 -19.28
CA ASP A 253 -9.01 -19.67 -19.31
C ASP A 253 -8.40 -18.67 -20.32
N VAL A 254 -9.23 -18.05 -21.16
CA VAL A 254 -8.76 -17.20 -22.27
C VAL A 254 -7.94 -15.99 -21.80
N ASP A 255 -8.28 -15.41 -20.64
CA ASP A 255 -7.52 -14.30 -20.05
C ASP A 255 -6.13 -14.71 -19.58
N VAL A 256 -5.97 -15.94 -19.09
CA VAL A 256 -4.66 -16.52 -18.73
C VAL A 256 -3.80 -16.67 -19.98
N ILE A 257 -4.35 -17.23 -21.05
CA ILE A 257 -3.63 -17.42 -22.32
C ILE A 257 -3.19 -16.09 -22.93
N ILE A 258 -4.06 -15.07 -22.92
CA ILE A 258 -3.71 -13.72 -23.40
C ILE A 258 -2.58 -13.12 -22.56
N ALA A 259 -2.63 -13.27 -21.23
CA ALA A 259 -1.56 -12.81 -20.35
C ALA A 259 -0.23 -13.52 -20.66
N ASP A 260 -0.26 -14.85 -20.84
CA ASP A 260 0.91 -15.66 -21.17
C ASP A 260 1.52 -15.25 -22.52
N LYS A 261 0.70 -15.00 -23.55
CA LYS A 261 1.18 -14.51 -24.85
C LYS A 261 1.90 -13.16 -24.74
N ARG A 262 1.41 -12.25 -23.91
CA ARG A 262 2.12 -10.99 -23.63
C ARG A 262 3.47 -11.26 -22.96
N TYR A 263 3.53 -12.16 -21.98
CA TYR A 263 4.80 -12.52 -21.33
C TYR A 263 5.79 -13.18 -22.29
N ILE A 264 5.35 -14.10 -23.13
CA ILE A 264 6.18 -14.73 -24.17
C ILE A 264 6.78 -13.66 -25.09
N PHE A 265 5.96 -12.71 -25.56
CA PHE A 265 6.44 -11.62 -26.41
C PHE A 265 7.46 -10.73 -25.69
N ILE A 266 7.26 -10.45 -24.41
CA ILE A 266 8.24 -9.72 -23.58
C ILE A 266 9.55 -10.51 -23.46
N GLU A 267 9.48 -11.81 -23.19
CA GLU A 267 10.65 -12.68 -23.08
C GLU A 267 11.47 -12.66 -24.39
N GLU A 268 10.79 -12.69 -25.54
CA GLU A 268 11.42 -12.56 -26.86
C GLU A 268 12.13 -11.22 -27.02
N ILE A 269 11.48 -10.11 -26.67
CA ILE A 269 12.08 -8.77 -26.68
C ILE A 269 13.33 -8.74 -25.79
N VAL A 270 13.22 -9.22 -24.55
CA VAL A 270 14.30 -9.21 -23.57
C VAL A 270 15.46 -10.08 -24.04
N LYS A 271 15.19 -11.25 -24.61
CA LYS A 271 16.22 -12.16 -25.13
C LYS A 271 17.05 -11.54 -26.26
N VAL A 272 16.44 -10.69 -27.09
CA VAL A 272 17.10 -10.02 -28.22
C VAL A 272 17.80 -8.72 -27.78
N ALA A 273 17.18 -7.96 -26.88
CA ALA A 273 17.64 -6.62 -26.50
C ALA A 273 18.51 -6.58 -25.22
N VAL A 274 18.59 -7.66 -24.44
CA VAL A 274 19.27 -7.67 -23.14
C VAL A 274 20.33 -8.76 -23.07
N GLU A 275 21.56 -8.34 -22.79
CA GLU A 275 22.65 -9.24 -22.41
C GLU A 275 22.82 -9.22 -20.88
N LYS A 276 22.59 -10.36 -20.24
CA LYS A 276 22.87 -10.55 -18.81
C LYS A 276 24.25 -11.21 -18.65
N SER A 277 25.20 -10.51 -18.01
CA SER A 277 26.46 -11.15 -17.62
C SER A 277 26.19 -12.21 -16.54
N LYS A 278 26.79 -13.40 -16.67
CA LYS A 278 26.58 -14.54 -15.76
C LYS A 278 27.06 -14.30 -14.31
N VAL A 279 27.69 -13.17 -14.02
CA VAL A 279 28.25 -12.83 -12.71
C VAL A 279 27.50 -11.65 -12.11
N ALA A 280 26.20 -11.81 -11.87
CA ALA A 280 25.57 -11.00 -10.84
C ALA A 280 25.98 -11.63 -9.50
N GLU A 281 26.96 -11.04 -8.81
CA GLU A 281 27.22 -11.41 -7.42
C GLU A 281 25.90 -11.28 -6.64
N LEU A 282 25.51 -12.34 -5.93
CA LEU A 282 24.30 -12.32 -5.09
C LEU A 282 24.39 -11.12 -4.16
N THR A 283 23.41 -10.21 -4.27
CA THR A 283 23.37 -9.04 -3.41
C THR A 283 23.15 -9.50 -1.96
N ILE A 284 23.50 -8.64 -1.00
CA ILE A 284 23.22 -8.92 0.43
C ILE A 284 21.74 -9.23 0.64
N THR A 285 20.87 -8.58 -0.13
CA THR A 285 19.43 -8.84 -0.13
C THR A 285 19.12 -10.27 -0.57
N ASP A 286 19.69 -10.73 -1.67
CA ASP A 286 19.45 -12.10 -2.18
C ASP A 286 19.92 -13.17 -1.19
N LYS A 287 21.05 -12.91 -0.50
CA LYS A 287 21.57 -13.83 0.53
C LYS A 287 20.63 -13.91 1.74
N LEU A 288 20.14 -12.76 2.21
CA LEU A 288 19.19 -12.70 3.33
C LEU A 288 17.84 -13.32 2.95
N ASP A 289 17.30 -13.00 1.77
CA ASP A 289 16.02 -13.52 1.31
C ASP A 289 16.06 -15.03 1.11
N ARG A 290 17.19 -15.63 0.74
CA ARG A 290 17.34 -17.09 0.69
C ARG A 290 17.09 -17.77 2.04
N ILE A 291 17.38 -17.08 3.15
CA ILE A 291 17.17 -17.56 4.51
C ILE A 291 15.76 -17.17 4.99
N VAL A 292 15.42 -15.88 4.91
CA VAL A 292 14.17 -15.30 5.42
C VAL A 292 12.95 -15.81 4.66
N LEU A 293 13.04 -16.02 3.35
CA LEU A 293 11.93 -16.51 2.52
C LEU A 293 11.94 -18.02 2.33
N ASN A 294 12.83 -18.74 3.03
CA ASN A 294 12.87 -20.19 2.96
C ASN A 294 11.54 -20.81 3.43
N ARG A 295 11.08 -21.85 2.72
CA ARG A 295 9.82 -22.56 3.03
C ARG A 295 9.71 -23.06 4.47
N PHE A 296 10.83 -23.45 5.08
CA PHE A 296 10.87 -24.01 6.44
C PHE A 296 11.37 -23.00 7.47
N LEU A 297 12.40 -22.20 7.14
CA LEU A 297 12.97 -21.23 8.09
C LEU A 297 12.20 -19.90 8.15
N GLY A 298 11.45 -19.54 7.11
CA GLY A 298 10.81 -18.22 7.04
C GLY A 298 9.78 -17.96 8.12
N LEU A 299 8.90 -18.92 8.42
CA LEU A 299 7.91 -18.79 9.49
C LEU A 299 8.55 -18.77 10.89
N PRO A 300 9.51 -19.68 11.24
CA PRO A 300 10.27 -19.57 12.49
C PRO A 300 11.01 -18.24 12.65
N ILE A 301 11.66 -17.73 11.61
CA ILE A 301 12.36 -16.43 11.65
C ILE A 301 11.34 -15.31 11.88
N LEU A 302 10.19 -15.34 11.19
CA LEU A 302 9.11 -14.39 11.40
C LEU A 302 8.66 -14.36 12.86
N VAL A 303 8.34 -15.53 13.41
CA VAL A 303 7.94 -15.67 14.81
C VAL A 303 9.05 -15.17 15.73
N GLY A 304 10.31 -15.50 15.45
CA GLY A 304 11.47 -15.06 16.23
C GLY A 304 11.66 -13.54 16.24
N VAL A 305 11.56 -12.88 15.08
CA VAL A 305 11.68 -11.42 14.95
C VAL A 305 10.56 -10.70 15.70
N PHE A 306 9.32 -11.15 15.56
CA PHE A 306 8.20 -10.56 16.28
C PHE A 306 8.26 -10.87 17.78
N ALA A 307 8.62 -12.09 18.17
CA ALA A 307 8.81 -12.45 19.57
C ALA A 307 9.90 -11.59 20.22
N LEU A 308 11.04 -11.40 19.56
CA LEU A 308 12.10 -10.49 20.02
C LEU A 308 11.58 -9.06 20.16
N SER A 309 10.79 -8.59 19.17
CA SER A 309 10.21 -7.25 19.21
C SER A 309 9.26 -7.08 20.40
N PHE A 310 8.40 -8.06 20.66
CA PHE A 310 7.51 -8.05 21.83
C PHE A 310 8.29 -8.13 23.14
N ILE A 311 9.31 -8.99 23.23
CA ILE A 311 10.18 -9.07 24.41
C ILE A 311 10.79 -7.69 24.71
N ILE A 312 11.35 -7.01 23.71
CA ILE A 312 11.91 -5.66 23.88
C ILE A 312 10.83 -4.70 24.39
N VAL A 313 9.65 -4.67 23.76
CA VAL A 313 8.54 -3.79 24.16
C VAL A 313 8.14 -4.02 25.63
N PHE A 314 7.97 -5.27 26.03
CA PHE A 314 7.60 -5.63 27.41
C PHE A 314 8.73 -5.32 28.40
N SER A 315 9.99 -5.61 28.05
CA SER A 315 11.14 -5.27 28.89
C SER A 315 11.23 -3.76 29.14
N VAL A 316 11.06 -2.93 28.09
CA VAL A 316 11.04 -1.47 28.25
C VAL A 316 9.87 -1.01 29.13
N ASN A 317 8.70 -1.64 28.99
CA ASN A 317 7.54 -1.29 29.81
C ASN A 317 7.72 -1.64 31.30
N ILE A 318 8.42 -2.75 31.59
CA ILE A 318 8.83 -3.14 32.95
C ILE A 318 9.95 -2.22 33.49
N GLY A 319 10.49 -1.32 32.66
CA GLY A 319 11.50 -0.34 33.05
C GLY A 319 12.94 -0.74 32.70
N PHE A 320 13.16 -1.83 31.98
CA PHE A 320 14.50 -2.25 31.53
C PHE A 320 14.97 -1.50 30.27
N PRO A 321 16.26 -1.08 30.17
CA PRO A 321 17.35 -1.24 31.14
C PRO A 321 17.46 -0.08 32.14
N LEU A 322 16.52 0.85 32.18
CA LEU A 322 16.56 2.00 33.09
C LEU A 322 16.66 1.56 34.57
N ASN A 323 15.96 0.48 34.93
CA ASN A 323 16.03 -0.17 36.23
C ASN A 323 17.44 -0.67 36.62
N LEU A 324 18.31 -0.98 35.66
CA LEU A 324 19.71 -1.35 35.92
C LEU A 324 20.56 -0.13 36.26
N LEU A 325 20.25 1.03 35.69
CA LEU A 325 20.98 2.28 35.91
C LEU A 325 20.54 3.00 37.19
N ILE A 326 19.25 2.85 37.55
CA ILE A 326 18.64 3.48 38.72
C ILE A 326 17.85 2.39 39.46
N PRO A 327 18.48 1.68 40.42
CA PRO A 327 17.84 0.58 41.16
C PRO A 327 16.56 0.98 41.91
N GLU A 328 16.47 2.24 42.35
CA GLU A 328 15.29 2.81 43.00
C GLU A 328 14.05 2.90 42.07
N ILE A 329 14.28 2.92 40.75
CA ILE A 329 13.22 2.83 39.73
C ILE A 329 12.87 1.36 39.43
N GLY A 330 13.74 0.40 39.81
CA GLY A 330 13.61 -1.00 39.44
C GLY A 330 12.47 -1.77 40.10
N GLU A 331 11.86 -1.22 41.16
CA GLU A 331 10.62 -1.75 41.75
C GLU A 331 9.36 -1.32 40.99
N TYR A 332 9.46 -0.28 40.14
CA TYR A 332 8.33 0.31 39.44
C TYR A 332 8.41 0.07 37.93
N ASN A 333 7.32 -0.44 37.35
CA ASN A 333 7.18 -0.45 35.89
C ASN A 333 7.14 1.01 35.38
N LEU A 334 7.59 1.27 34.16
CA LEU A 334 7.65 2.63 33.61
C LEU A 334 6.27 3.31 33.57
N ALA A 335 5.21 2.51 33.47
CA ALA A 335 3.83 2.96 33.57
C ALA A 335 3.48 3.50 34.98
N SER A 336 3.85 2.79 36.05
CA SER A 336 3.57 3.21 37.44
C SER A 336 4.43 4.39 37.87
N LEU A 337 5.64 4.54 37.34
CA LEU A 337 6.44 5.74 37.55
C LEU A 337 5.73 7.00 36.99
N ILE A 338 5.09 6.88 35.83
CA ILE A 338 4.33 8.00 35.27
C ILE A 338 3.04 8.20 36.07
N SER A 339 2.20 7.18 36.21
CA SER A 339 0.88 7.35 36.84
C SER A 339 0.96 7.67 38.34
N ASP A 340 1.77 6.92 39.09
CA ASP A 340 1.69 6.91 40.54
C ASP A 340 2.68 7.90 41.16
N TYR A 341 3.87 8.03 40.58
CA TYR A 341 4.89 8.95 41.11
C TYR A 341 4.70 10.37 40.56
N ILE A 342 4.71 10.55 39.23
CA ILE A 342 4.60 11.89 38.63
C ILE A 342 3.19 12.45 38.80
N PHE A 343 2.18 11.72 38.32
CA PHE A 343 0.80 12.21 38.36
C PHE A 343 0.17 12.10 39.74
N GLY A 344 0.57 11.13 40.57
CA GLY A 344 0.18 11.06 41.98
C GLY A 344 0.68 12.27 42.77
N TYR A 345 1.95 12.67 42.60
CA TYR A 345 2.49 13.88 43.23
C TYR A 345 1.76 15.15 42.75
N ILE A 346 1.51 15.28 41.44
CA ILE A 346 0.72 16.40 40.89
C ILE A 346 -0.69 16.42 41.50
N SER A 347 -1.30 15.25 41.68
CA SER A 347 -2.62 15.10 42.28
C SER A 347 -2.64 15.55 43.75
N GLU A 348 -1.62 15.19 44.53
CA GLU A 348 -1.48 15.57 45.93
C GLU A 348 -1.26 17.08 46.11
N VAL A 349 -0.40 17.67 45.27
CA VAL A 349 -0.17 19.12 45.25
C VAL A 349 -1.43 19.88 44.82
N ALA A 350 -2.12 19.41 43.78
CA ALA A 350 -3.36 20.02 43.34
C ALA A 350 -4.45 19.93 44.43
N SER A 351 -4.58 18.78 45.09
CA SER A 351 -5.56 18.55 46.15
C SER A 351 -5.30 19.44 47.36
N SER A 352 -4.06 19.48 47.85
CA SER A 352 -3.68 20.32 48.99
C SER A 352 -3.89 21.82 48.70
N TYR A 353 -3.57 22.27 47.49
CA TYR A 353 -3.84 23.65 47.06
C TYR A 353 -5.34 23.96 47.00
N LEU A 354 -6.16 23.08 46.40
CA LEU A 354 -7.61 23.29 46.31
C LEU A 354 -8.30 23.29 47.69
N ILE A 355 -7.86 22.42 48.60
CA ILE A 355 -8.32 22.41 50.00
C ILE A 355 -7.97 23.74 50.69
N SER A 356 -6.76 24.28 50.45
CA SER A 356 -6.32 25.54 51.06
C SER A 356 -7.17 26.76 50.65
N ILE A 357 -7.83 26.71 49.49
CA ILE A 357 -8.72 27.76 48.97
C ILE A 357 -10.18 27.52 49.39
N GLY A 358 -10.48 26.44 50.12
CA GLY A 358 -11.83 26.10 50.55
C GLY A 358 -12.70 25.52 49.43
N ALA A 359 -12.10 24.88 48.44
CA ALA A 359 -12.86 24.22 47.38
C ALA A 359 -13.71 23.06 47.94
N PRO A 360 -14.92 22.81 47.41
CA PRO A 360 -15.75 21.67 47.80
C PRO A 360 -15.05 20.32 47.56
N SER A 361 -15.29 19.34 48.44
CA SER A 361 -14.72 17.99 48.35
C SER A 361 -14.95 17.31 46.99
N TRP A 362 -16.14 17.48 46.41
CA TRP A 362 -16.46 16.95 45.09
C TRP A 362 -15.60 17.56 43.98
N PHE A 363 -15.21 18.83 44.10
CA PHE A 363 -14.37 19.51 43.10
C PHE A 363 -12.91 19.09 43.23
N VAL A 364 -12.43 18.91 44.47
CA VAL A 364 -11.10 18.35 44.73
C VAL A 364 -10.98 16.97 44.11
N SER A 365 -11.93 16.07 44.37
CA SER A 365 -11.94 14.71 43.81
C SER A 365 -12.10 14.69 42.28
N LEU A 366 -12.87 15.60 41.69
CA LEU A 366 -12.96 15.71 40.23
C LEU A 366 -11.60 16.02 39.59
N VAL A 367 -10.85 16.95 40.18
CA VAL A 367 -9.55 17.36 39.67
C VAL A 367 -8.50 16.26 39.92
N SER A 368 -8.44 15.70 41.13
CA SER A 368 -7.46 14.67 41.51
C SER A 368 -7.74 13.32 40.84
N ASP A 369 -8.93 12.76 41.06
CA ASP A 369 -9.28 11.38 40.74
C ASP A 369 -9.95 11.25 39.37
N GLY A 370 -10.58 12.33 38.89
CA GLY A 370 -11.20 12.36 37.57
C GLY A 370 -10.21 12.76 36.47
N ILE A 371 -9.71 14.00 36.55
CA ILE A 371 -8.90 14.63 35.48
C ILE A 371 -7.43 14.21 35.57
N ILE A 372 -6.75 14.45 36.69
CA ILE A 372 -5.31 14.20 36.83
C ILE A 372 -5.02 12.69 36.70
N ALA A 373 -5.77 11.85 37.40
CA ALA A 373 -5.66 10.40 37.26
C ALA A 373 -5.98 9.93 35.83
N GLY A 374 -6.98 10.52 35.17
CA GLY A 374 -7.33 10.23 33.77
C GLY A 374 -6.19 10.57 32.79
N VAL A 375 -5.56 11.74 32.95
CA VAL A 375 -4.38 12.14 32.15
C VAL A 375 -3.19 11.23 32.44
N GLY A 376 -2.96 10.90 33.71
CA GLY A 376 -1.88 9.99 34.13
C GLY A 376 -2.04 8.60 33.52
N ALA A 377 -3.27 8.08 33.49
CA ALA A 377 -3.58 6.79 32.86
C ALA A 377 -3.33 6.80 31.34
N VAL A 378 -3.58 7.92 30.65
CA VAL A 378 -3.28 8.03 29.21
C VAL A 378 -1.78 8.05 28.96
N LEU A 379 -1.04 8.83 29.74
CA LEU A 379 0.39 9.03 29.55
C LEU A 379 1.22 7.84 30.02
N SER A 380 0.72 7.01 30.94
CA SER A 380 1.40 5.77 31.34
C SER A 380 1.52 4.75 30.19
N PHE A 381 0.64 4.79 29.19
CA PHE A 381 0.74 3.96 27.98
C PHE A 381 1.70 4.52 26.92
N TYR A 382 2.12 5.79 27.02
CA TYR A 382 2.91 6.45 25.98
C TYR A 382 4.27 5.76 25.71
N PRO A 383 5.10 5.40 26.72
CA PRO A 383 6.40 4.79 26.46
C PRO A 383 6.31 3.44 25.74
N LEU A 384 5.29 2.65 26.09
CA LEU A 384 5.00 1.37 25.45
C LEU A 384 4.68 1.56 23.97
N ILE A 385 3.75 2.47 23.67
CA ILE A 385 3.31 2.76 22.31
C ILE A 385 4.44 3.34 21.46
N LEU A 386 5.23 4.24 22.03
CA LEU A 386 6.42 4.81 21.38
C LEU A 386 7.42 3.70 21.00
N THR A 387 7.69 2.78 21.92
CA THR A 387 8.60 1.65 21.70
C THR A 387 8.08 0.72 20.59
N VAL A 388 6.78 0.42 20.60
CA VAL A 388 6.13 -0.35 19.53
C VAL A 388 6.33 0.35 18.17
N PHE A 389 6.07 1.66 18.07
CA PHE A 389 6.23 2.37 16.80
C PHE A 389 7.68 2.46 16.33
N ILE A 390 8.66 2.58 17.24
CA ILE A 390 10.08 2.54 16.88
C ILE A 390 10.44 1.18 16.27
N LEU A 391 10.08 0.07 16.91
CA LEU A 391 10.40 -1.27 16.41
C LEU A 391 9.69 -1.58 15.10
N PHE A 392 8.40 -1.28 14.99
CA PHE A 392 7.66 -1.44 13.73
C PHE A 392 8.23 -0.54 12.64
N GLY A 393 8.63 0.69 12.96
CA GLY A 393 9.30 1.60 12.05
C GLY A 393 10.64 1.08 11.56
N LEU A 394 11.44 0.46 12.43
CA LEU A 394 12.70 -0.20 12.03
C LEU A 394 12.46 -1.37 11.07
N LEU A 395 11.45 -2.21 11.34
CA LEU A 395 11.09 -3.34 10.49
C LEU A 395 10.48 -2.91 9.14
N GLU A 396 9.74 -1.80 9.14
CA GLU A 396 9.17 -1.18 7.93
C GLU A 396 10.27 -0.56 7.07
N ASP A 397 11.12 0.28 7.67
CA ASP A 397 12.21 0.99 6.98
C ASP A 397 13.37 0.06 6.60
N CYS A 398 13.59 -1.09 7.24
CA CYS A 398 14.59 -2.03 6.73
C CYS A 398 14.08 -2.90 5.56
N GLY A 399 12.78 -2.84 5.26
CA GLY A 399 12.13 -3.63 4.21
C GLY A 399 11.71 -5.05 4.64
N TYR A 400 11.80 -5.39 5.93
CA TYR A 400 11.40 -6.71 6.43
C TYR A 400 9.88 -6.92 6.37
N MET A 401 9.08 -5.86 6.55
CA MET A 401 7.60 -5.93 6.51
C MET A 401 7.06 -6.52 5.20
N ALA A 402 7.70 -6.27 4.06
CA ALA A 402 7.32 -6.85 2.78
C ALA A 402 7.52 -8.38 2.75
N ARG A 403 8.62 -8.89 3.33
CA ARG A 403 8.88 -10.33 3.45
C ARG A 403 7.91 -10.98 4.42
N ALA A 404 7.64 -10.32 5.54
CA ALA A 404 6.66 -10.77 6.52
C ALA A 404 5.27 -10.96 5.88
N ALA A 405 4.82 -9.98 5.10
CA ALA A 405 3.57 -10.07 4.34
C ALA A 405 3.59 -11.23 3.32
N PHE A 406 4.69 -11.45 2.62
CA PHE A 406 4.85 -12.56 1.67
C PHE A 406 4.80 -13.93 2.35
N ILE A 407 5.54 -14.12 3.45
CA ILE A 407 5.55 -15.37 4.23
C ILE A 407 4.13 -15.68 4.77
N MET A 408 3.43 -14.64 5.22
CA MET A 408 2.10 -14.77 5.79
C MET A 408 0.99 -14.86 4.75
N ASP A 409 1.26 -14.66 3.46
CA ASP A 409 0.25 -14.67 2.42
C ASP A 409 -0.53 -15.98 2.35
N ARG A 410 0.16 -17.13 2.47
CA ARG A 410 -0.52 -18.44 2.54
C ARG A 410 -1.45 -18.57 3.74
N VAL A 411 -1.06 -18.00 4.87
CA VAL A 411 -1.85 -18.03 6.11
C VAL A 411 -3.04 -17.07 5.98
N MET A 412 -2.81 -15.84 5.51
CA MET A 412 -3.83 -14.82 5.27
C MET A 412 -4.90 -15.26 4.27
N ARG A 413 -4.54 -16.02 3.23
CA ARG A 413 -5.52 -16.58 2.29
C ARG A 413 -6.55 -17.49 2.96
N LYS A 414 -6.20 -18.18 4.05
CA LYS A 414 -7.18 -18.98 4.82
C LYS A 414 -8.25 -18.10 5.47
N PHE A 415 -7.95 -16.83 5.74
CA PHE A 415 -8.88 -15.83 6.26
C PHE A 415 -9.60 -15.07 5.13
N GLY A 416 -9.39 -15.43 3.86
CA GLY A 416 -9.89 -14.66 2.71
C GLY A 416 -9.15 -13.35 2.46
N LEU A 417 -7.98 -13.16 3.09
CA LEU A 417 -7.19 -11.94 3.02
C LEU A 417 -5.91 -12.11 2.19
N ASN A 418 -5.40 -10.99 1.70
CA ASN A 418 -4.09 -10.88 1.09
C ASN A 418 -3.00 -10.80 2.18
N GLY A 419 -1.79 -11.33 1.93
CA GLY A 419 -0.63 -11.23 2.83
C GLY A 419 -0.34 -9.83 3.40
N ARG A 420 -0.66 -8.75 2.68
CA ARG A 420 -0.54 -7.37 3.18
C ARG A 420 -1.39 -7.08 4.42
N ALA A 421 -2.49 -7.80 4.63
CA ALA A 421 -3.35 -7.65 5.81
C ALA A 421 -2.69 -8.11 7.10
N PHE A 422 -1.61 -8.89 7.01
CA PHE A 422 -0.81 -9.27 8.18
C PHE A 422 -0.22 -8.04 8.89
N MET A 423 0.19 -7.00 8.15
CA MET A 423 0.81 -5.80 8.71
C MET A 423 -0.10 -5.07 9.73
N PRO A 424 -1.34 -4.67 9.38
CA PRO A 424 -2.24 -4.05 10.34
C PRO A 424 -2.62 -5.00 11.48
N LEU A 425 -2.86 -6.30 11.20
CA LEU A 425 -3.25 -7.25 12.24
C LEU A 425 -2.13 -7.43 13.29
N MET A 426 -0.88 -7.54 12.88
CA MET A 426 0.25 -7.59 13.82
C MET A 426 0.36 -6.33 14.68
N LEU A 427 0.13 -5.16 14.08
CA LEU A 427 0.13 -3.90 14.82
C LEU A 427 -0.97 -3.85 15.90
N GLY A 428 -2.06 -4.61 15.71
CA GLY A 428 -3.19 -4.69 16.65
C GLY A 428 -2.81 -5.26 18.02
N TYR A 429 -1.86 -6.21 18.06
CA TYR A 429 -1.35 -6.76 19.32
C TYR A 429 -0.65 -5.70 20.18
N GLY A 430 -0.07 -4.66 19.54
CA GLY A 430 0.36 -3.45 20.23
C GLY A 430 -0.82 -2.57 20.59
N CYS A 431 -1.47 -1.98 19.57
CA CYS A 431 -2.62 -1.09 19.76
C CYS A 431 -3.59 -1.16 18.57
N ASN A 432 -4.88 -1.32 18.85
CA ASN A 432 -5.91 -1.43 17.82
C ASN A 432 -6.16 -0.13 17.04
N ILE A 433 -5.95 1.05 17.64
CA ILE A 433 -6.18 2.34 16.97
C ILE A 433 -5.25 2.54 15.75
N PRO A 434 -3.92 2.46 15.89
CA PRO A 434 -3.02 2.58 14.74
C PRO A 434 -3.11 1.39 13.79
N SER A 435 -3.44 0.19 14.30
CA SER A 435 -3.73 -1.00 13.50
C SER A 435 -4.89 -0.78 12.53
N VAL A 436 -6.03 -0.27 13.02
CA VAL A 436 -7.18 0.10 12.20
C VAL A 436 -6.80 1.16 11.16
N THR A 437 -6.01 2.15 11.55
CA THR A 437 -5.52 3.20 10.64
C THR A 437 -4.60 2.64 9.55
N ALA A 438 -3.77 1.64 9.88
CA ALA A 438 -2.83 0.99 8.97
C ALA A 438 -3.53 0.13 7.91
N THR A 439 -4.80 -0.25 8.10
CA THR A 439 -5.58 -0.97 7.08
C THR A 439 -5.74 -0.17 5.77
N ARG A 440 -5.45 1.14 5.77
CA ARG A 440 -5.40 1.98 4.57
C ARG A 440 -4.40 1.48 3.51
N ILE A 441 -3.39 0.70 3.90
CA ILE A 441 -2.41 0.09 2.98
C ILE A 441 -3.07 -0.96 2.08
N LEU A 442 -4.24 -1.48 2.46
CA LEU A 442 -5.02 -2.42 1.65
C LEU A 442 -5.78 -1.64 0.58
N HIS A 443 -5.54 -1.98 -0.70
CA HIS A 443 -6.14 -1.31 -1.85
C HIS A 443 -7.64 -1.62 -1.99
N ARG A 444 -8.04 -2.88 -1.75
CA ARG A 444 -9.43 -3.30 -1.88
C ARG A 444 -10.22 -2.91 -0.64
N TRP A 445 -11.39 -2.31 -0.87
CA TRP A 445 -12.32 -1.90 0.19
C TRP A 445 -12.73 -3.05 1.11
N ARG A 446 -13.01 -4.23 0.53
CA ARG A 446 -13.32 -5.45 1.28
C ARG A 446 -12.23 -5.79 2.28
N ASP A 447 -10.99 -5.93 1.81
CA ASP A 447 -9.87 -6.41 2.63
C ASP A 447 -9.60 -5.43 3.78
N ARG A 448 -9.80 -4.13 3.51
CA ARG A 448 -9.75 -3.07 4.53
C ARG A 448 -10.82 -3.28 5.60
N LEU A 449 -12.10 -3.41 5.22
CA LEU A 449 -13.20 -3.62 6.18
C LEU A 449 -13.01 -4.90 7.01
N LEU A 450 -12.68 -6.02 6.34
CA LEU A 450 -12.47 -7.29 7.02
C LEU A 450 -11.31 -7.19 8.01
N SER A 451 -10.20 -6.54 7.62
CA SER A 451 -9.07 -6.31 8.52
C SER A 451 -9.46 -5.42 9.71
N ILE A 452 -10.23 -4.35 9.51
CA ILE A 452 -10.71 -3.48 10.61
C ILE A 452 -11.52 -4.28 11.63
N LEU A 453 -12.43 -5.14 11.17
CA LEU A 453 -13.23 -6.02 12.04
C LEU A 453 -12.34 -7.00 12.80
N LEU A 454 -11.41 -7.66 12.11
CA LEU A 454 -10.50 -8.63 12.73
C LEU A 454 -9.53 -7.97 13.73
N CYS A 455 -9.06 -6.75 13.47
CA CYS A 455 -8.24 -5.99 14.43
C CYS A 455 -8.96 -5.81 15.76
N SER A 456 -10.29 -5.69 15.74
CA SER A 456 -11.10 -5.54 16.95
C SER A 456 -11.15 -6.81 17.80
N LEU A 457 -10.81 -7.98 17.25
CA LEU A 457 -10.74 -9.25 17.98
C LEU A 457 -9.36 -9.51 18.59
N ILE A 458 -8.33 -8.75 18.18
CA ILE A 458 -6.98 -8.92 18.68
C ILE A 458 -6.90 -8.34 20.11
N PRO A 459 -6.39 -9.12 21.09
CA PRO A 459 -6.15 -8.62 22.43
C PRO A 459 -4.97 -7.64 22.40
N CYS A 460 -5.28 -6.34 22.40
CA CYS A 460 -4.29 -5.30 22.58
C CYS A 460 -3.85 -5.19 24.05
N GLN A 461 -2.79 -4.41 24.29
CA GLN A 461 -2.19 -4.24 25.63
C GLN A 461 -3.19 -3.83 26.73
N ALA A 462 -4.10 -2.90 26.44
CA ALA A 462 -5.11 -2.49 27.43
C ALA A 462 -6.06 -3.65 27.83
N ARG A 463 -6.41 -4.53 26.88
CA ARG A 463 -7.22 -5.72 27.17
C ARG A 463 -6.42 -6.76 27.94
N LEU A 464 -5.14 -6.93 27.61
CA LEU A 464 -4.25 -7.80 28.37
C LEU A 464 -4.19 -7.36 29.84
N ALA A 465 -4.02 -6.07 30.12
CA ALA A 465 -4.02 -5.54 31.49
C ALA A 465 -5.33 -5.87 32.24
N ALA A 466 -6.48 -5.67 31.59
CA ALA A 466 -7.78 -6.03 32.15
C ALA A 466 -7.91 -7.55 32.40
N PHE A 467 -7.48 -8.39 31.46
CA PHE A 467 -7.50 -9.84 31.62
C PHE A 467 -6.61 -10.30 32.77
N ILE A 468 -5.42 -9.72 32.93
CA ILE A 468 -4.51 -10.03 34.05
C ILE A 468 -5.20 -9.76 35.39
N ILE A 469 -5.84 -8.59 35.55
CA ILE A 469 -6.54 -8.23 36.79
C ILE A 469 -7.67 -9.22 37.09
N ILE A 470 -8.53 -9.51 36.10
CA ILE A 470 -9.69 -10.41 36.28
C ILE A 470 -9.21 -11.83 36.59
N VAL A 471 -8.21 -12.33 35.86
CA VAL A 471 -7.67 -13.68 36.05
C VAL A 471 -6.97 -13.79 37.40
N ALA A 472 -6.20 -12.78 37.82
CA ALA A 472 -5.57 -12.75 39.14
C ALA A 472 -6.59 -12.73 40.28
N ALA A 473 -7.70 -12.01 40.11
CA ALA A 473 -8.78 -11.95 41.10
C ALA A 473 -9.60 -13.24 41.19
N THR A 474 -9.75 -13.98 40.08
CA THR A 474 -10.64 -15.15 39.99
C THR A 474 -9.91 -16.47 40.29
N PHE A 475 -8.63 -16.59 39.92
CA PHE A 475 -7.87 -17.83 40.02
C PHE A 475 -6.70 -17.67 40.99
N GLY A 476 -6.71 -18.44 42.09
CA GLY A 476 -5.69 -18.33 43.14
C GLY A 476 -4.34 -18.99 42.84
N SER A 477 -4.27 -19.94 41.90
CA SER A 477 -3.01 -20.59 41.53
C SER A 477 -2.38 -19.96 40.29
N PHE A 478 -1.08 -19.69 40.35
CA PHE A 478 -0.31 -19.14 39.22
C PHE A 478 -0.43 -20.00 37.96
N THR A 479 -0.44 -21.33 38.11
CA THR A 479 -0.62 -22.26 36.98
C THR A 479 -1.99 -22.13 36.33
N ALA A 480 -3.07 -21.96 37.10
CA ALA A 480 -4.40 -21.72 36.55
C ALA A 480 -4.46 -20.35 35.85
N GLN A 481 -3.86 -19.32 36.43
CA GLN A 481 -3.80 -17.99 35.82
C GLN A 481 -3.12 -18.03 34.44
N VAL A 482 -1.95 -18.67 34.33
CA VAL A 482 -1.22 -18.84 33.07
C VAL A 482 -2.05 -19.63 32.04
N LEU A 483 -2.69 -20.72 32.46
CA LEU A 483 -3.48 -21.56 31.57
C LEU A 483 -4.72 -20.83 31.03
N VAL A 484 -5.39 -20.04 31.88
CA VAL A 484 -6.54 -19.21 31.47
C VAL A 484 -6.09 -18.09 30.53
N MET A 485 -4.97 -17.43 30.81
CA MET A 485 -4.42 -16.43 29.89
C MET A 485 -4.10 -17.05 28.52
N LEU A 486 -3.44 -18.23 28.50
CA LEU A 486 -3.15 -18.95 27.27
C LEU A 486 -4.43 -19.30 26.50
N SER A 487 -5.46 -19.79 27.20
CA SER A 487 -6.72 -20.18 26.57
C SER A 487 -7.46 -18.99 25.96
N LEU A 488 -7.42 -17.80 26.58
CA LEU A 488 -7.97 -16.57 26.01
C LEU A 488 -7.26 -16.16 24.71
N TYR A 489 -5.94 -16.30 24.65
CA TYR A 489 -5.18 -16.03 23.42
C TYR A 489 -5.52 -17.03 22.32
N VAL A 490 -5.57 -18.32 22.63
CA VAL A 490 -5.98 -19.36 21.67
C VAL A 490 -7.42 -19.11 21.20
N LEU A 491 -8.34 -18.77 22.10
CA LEU A 491 -9.72 -18.43 21.76
C LEU A 491 -9.78 -17.21 20.83
N SER A 492 -8.97 -16.17 21.07
CA SER A 492 -8.90 -15.00 20.20
C SER A 492 -8.46 -15.35 18.78
N LEU A 493 -7.46 -16.25 18.63
CA LEU A 493 -7.00 -16.73 17.33
C LEU A 493 -8.09 -17.56 16.62
N VAL A 494 -8.78 -18.44 17.35
CA VAL A 494 -9.89 -19.23 16.81
C VAL A 494 -11.03 -18.32 16.35
N LEU A 495 -11.40 -17.31 17.14
CA LEU A 495 -12.40 -16.32 16.76
C LEU A 495 -11.98 -15.52 15.54
N LEU A 496 -10.70 -15.15 15.42
CA LEU A 496 -10.17 -14.43 14.26
C LEU A 496 -10.31 -15.27 12.98
N VAL A 497 -9.99 -16.58 13.05
CA VAL A 497 -10.20 -17.53 11.93
C VAL A 497 -11.69 -17.67 11.60
N PHE A 498 -12.52 -17.90 12.62
CA PHE A 498 -13.95 -18.14 12.45
C PHE A 498 -14.67 -16.94 11.87
N VAL A 499 -14.52 -15.77 12.47
CA VAL A 499 -15.13 -14.51 12.01
C VAL A 499 -14.59 -14.13 10.63
N GLY A 500 -13.29 -14.27 10.39
CA GLY A 500 -12.69 -14.00 9.08
C GLY A 500 -13.32 -14.87 7.97
N SER A 501 -13.41 -16.18 8.21
CA SER A 501 -14.01 -17.10 7.25
C SER A 501 -15.52 -16.89 7.09
N LEU A 502 -16.25 -16.58 8.17
CA LEU A 502 -17.70 -16.36 8.13
C LEU A 502 -18.03 -15.12 7.32
N PHE A 503 -17.38 -14.00 7.62
CA PHE A 503 -17.61 -12.73 6.93
C PHE A 503 -17.19 -12.80 5.46
N ASN A 504 -16.10 -13.50 5.15
CA ASN A 504 -15.70 -13.71 3.76
C ASN A 504 -16.78 -14.48 2.97
N LYS A 505 -17.39 -15.53 3.55
CA LYS A 505 -18.46 -16.28 2.88
C LYS A 505 -19.79 -15.54 2.78
N VAL A 506 -20.17 -14.78 3.81
CA VAL A 506 -21.51 -14.18 3.93
C VAL A 506 -21.59 -12.80 3.28
N LEU A 507 -20.58 -11.94 3.47
CA LEU A 507 -20.62 -10.54 3.03
C LEU A 507 -19.89 -10.29 1.71
N PHE A 508 -18.94 -11.15 1.31
CA PHE A 508 -18.03 -10.83 0.22
C PHE A 508 -17.83 -11.99 -0.78
N LYS A 509 -18.68 -12.06 -1.81
CA LYS A 509 -18.66 -13.11 -2.86
C LYS A 509 -17.53 -13.02 -3.90
N GLU A 510 -16.51 -12.19 -3.69
CA GLU A 510 -15.43 -11.99 -4.68
C GLU A 510 -14.20 -12.85 -4.38
N GLU A 511 -13.44 -13.21 -5.42
CA GLU A 511 -12.22 -14.02 -5.26
C GLU A 511 -11.08 -13.26 -4.55
N PRO A 512 -10.21 -13.97 -3.81
CA PRO A 512 -9.01 -13.40 -3.23
C PRO A 512 -8.03 -12.95 -4.34
N SER A 513 -7.58 -11.70 -4.28
CA SER A 513 -6.60 -11.17 -5.24
C SER A 513 -5.26 -11.91 -5.12
N SER A 514 -4.59 -12.17 -6.24
CA SER A 514 -3.20 -12.60 -6.24
C SER A 514 -2.31 -11.53 -5.60
N LEU A 515 -1.44 -11.95 -4.67
CA LEU A 515 -0.45 -11.04 -4.08
C LEU A 515 0.65 -10.78 -5.11
N ILE A 516 0.53 -9.67 -5.82
CA ILE A 516 1.63 -9.12 -6.60
C ILE A 516 2.33 -8.07 -5.72
N MET A 517 3.53 -8.42 -5.22
CA MET A 517 4.35 -7.55 -4.39
C MET A 517 5.78 -7.58 -4.92
N GLU A 518 6.33 -6.40 -5.24
CA GLU A 518 7.80 -6.30 -5.37
C GLU A 518 8.40 -6.27 -3.97
N LEU A 519 9.40 -7.10 -3.74
CA LEU A 519 10.17 -7.08 -2.50
C LEU A 519 11.24 -5.98 -2.64
N PRO A 520 11.16 -4.86 -1.90
CA PRO A 520 12.17 -3.81 -1.97
C PRO A 520 13.52 -4.37 -1.49
N PRO A 521 14.67 -3.88 -1.95
CA PRO A 521 15.96 -4.32 -1.40
C PRO A 521 16.05 -3.99 0.10
N TYR A 522 16.78 -4.79 0.87
CA TYR A 522 17.10 -4.40 2.24
C TYR A 522 17.98 -3.15 2.21
N HIS A 523 17.64 -2.18 3.04
CA HIS A 523 18.48 -1.03 3.28
C HIS A 523 18.66 -0.80 4.77
N ARG A 524 19.68 -0.01 5.12
CA ARG A 524 19.90 0.37 6.52
C ARG A 524 18.78 1.34 6.92
N PRO A 525 18.09 1.10 8.04
CA PRO A 525 17.04 1.98 8.48
C PRO A 525 17.62 3.32 8.96
N SER A 526 16.96 4.42 8.62
CA SER A 526 17.33 5.75 9.07
C SER A 526 16.70 6.02 10.44
N LEU A 527 17.51 6.04 11.49
CA LEU A 527 17.05 6.33 12.86
C LEU A 527 16.26 7.65 12.95
N ARG A 528 16.66 8.66 12.18
CA ARG A 528 15.95 9.95 12.12
C ARG A 528 14.53 9.80 11.59
N VAL A 529 14.35 9.02 10.52
CA VAL A 529 13.03 8.79 9.90
C VAL A 529 12.15 7.95 10.83
N VAL A 530 12.73 6.91 11.44
CA VAL A 530 12.02 6.05 12.40
C VAL A 530 11.54 6.85 13.61
N LEU A 531 12.40 7.66 14.22
CA LEU A 531 12.04 8.47 15.38
C LEU A 531 10.99 9.54 15.04
N TRP A 532 11.13 10.20 13.89
CA TRP A 532 10.15 11.17 13.41
C TRP A 532 8.76 10.53 13.27
N HIS A 533 8.67 9.37 12.59
CA HIS A 533 7.40 8.65 12.43
C HIS A 533 6.85 8.15 13.77
N ALA A 534 7.71 7.65 14.66
CA ALA A 534 7.28 7.19 15.96
C ALA A 534 6.68 8.34 16.79
N GLU A 535 7.33 9.51 16.80
CA GLU A 535 6.84 10.70 17.47
C GLU A 535 5.49 11.17 16.91
N GLU A 536 5.38 11.30 15.59
CA GLU A 536 4.15 11.74 14.92
C GLU A 536 2.96 10.81 15.22
N ARG A 537 3.17 9.49 15.09
CA ARG A 537 2.12 8.48 15.38
C ARG A 537 1.74 8.47 16.86
N SER A 538 2.71 8.67 17.76
CA SER A 538 2.45 8.70 19.20
C SER A 538 1.71 9.96 19.64
N LYS A 539 2.01 11.13 19.05
CA LYS A 539 1.23 12.36 19.25
C LYS A 539 -0.24 12.19 18.85
N HIS A 540 -0.48 11.57 17.69
CA HIS A 540 -1.85 11.30 17.25
C HIS A 540 -2.60 10.37 18.22
N PHE A 541 -1.92 9.40 18.84
CA PHE A 541 -2.49 8.58 19.91
C PHE A 541 -2.86 9.43 21.13
N ILE A 542 -1.94 10.24 21.67
CA ILE A 542 -2.21 11.09 22.85
C ILE A 542 -3.42 11.98 22.61
N LEU A 543 -3.48 12.66 21.46
CA LEU A 543 -4.56 13.62 21.19
C LEU A 543 -5.92 12.93 21.02
N LYS A 544 -6.00 11.86 20.22
CA LYS A 544 -7.30 11.22 19.95
C LYS A 544 -7.73 10.26 21.05
N ALA A 545 -6.87 9.32 21.43
CA ALA A 545 -7.20 8.33 22.46
C ALA A 545 -7.27 8.99 23.83
N GLY A 546 -6.38 9.93 24.12
CA GLY A 546 -6.38 10.65 25.39
C GLY A 546 -7.65 11.45 25.63
N THR A 547 -8.20 12.12 24.61
CA THR A 547 -9.47 12.84 24.75
C THR A 547 -10.62 11.90 25.11
N VAL A 548 -10.71 10.73 24.45
CA VAL A 548 -11.76 9.75 24.73
C VAL A 548 -11.59 9.12 26.12
N ILE A 549 -10.37 8.72 26.49
CA ILE A 549 -10.09 8.11 27.79
C ILE A 549 -10.37 9.11 28.91
N LEU A 550 -9.99 10.38 28.76
CA LEU A 550 -10.26 11.42 29.73
C LEU A 550 -11.77 11.66 29.91
N LEU A 551 -12.53 11.72 28.82
CA LEU A 551 -13.99 11.84 28.89
C LEU A 551 -14.63 10.65 29.61
N VAL A 552 -14.17 9.43 29.33
CA VAL A 552 -14.65 8.22 30.02
C VAL A 552 -14.23 8.23 31.49
N SER A 553 -13.02 8.66 31.82
CA SER A 553 -12.52 8.78 33.19
C SER A 553 -13.38 9.74 34.01
N VAL A 554 -13.64 10.94 33.48
CA VAL A 554 -14.52 11.92 34.12
C VAL A 554 -15.95 11.38 34.24
N PHE A 555 -16.47 10.72 33.21
CA PHE A 555 -17.81 10.12 33.26
C PHE A 555 -17.91 9.00 34.29
N MET A 556 -16.92 8.11 34.36
CA MET A 556 -16.83 7.06 35.38
C MET A 556 -16.71 7.66 36.77
N TRP A 557 -15.93 8.74 36.93
CA TRP A 557 -15.84 9.47 38.18
C TRP A 557 -17.19 10.05 38.60
N ILE A 558 -17.98 10.62 37.67
CA ILE A 558 -19.34 11.12 37.96
C ILE A 558 -20.21 9.97 38.47
N LEU A 559 -20.22 8.82 37.78
CA LEU A 559 -21.01 7.66 38.16
C LEU A 559 -20.62 7.09 39.54
N ILE A 560 -19.32 7.05 39.85
CA ILE A 560 -18.80 6.56 41.13
C ILE A 560 -19.11 7.57 42.24
N SER A 561 -18.95 8.87 41.97
CA SER A 561 -19.11 9.93 42.97
C SER A 561 -20.56 10.23 43.30
N TRP A 562 -21.47 10.11 42.33
CA TRP A 562 -22.90 10.39 42.47
C TRP A 562 -23.76 9.12 42.56
N GLY A 563 -23.13 7.95 42.59
CA GLY A 563 -23.80 6.66 42.83
C GLY A 563 -24.22 6.47 44.30
N PRO A 564 -24.94 5.38 44.61
CA PRO A 564 -25.51 5.14 45.95
C PRO A 564 -24.49 5.06 47.10
N ALA A 565 -23.20 4.91 46.80
CA ALA A 565 -22.10 4.79 47.76
C ALA A 565 -20.97 5.83 47.52
N GLY A 566 -21.23 6.89 46.75
CA GLY A 566 -20.21 7.85 46.34
C GLY A 566 -19.96 8.99 47.34
N PRO A 567 -18.76 9.61 47.36
CA PRO A 567 -18.41 10.72 48.26
C PRO A 567 -19.27 11.98 48.13
N ALA A 568 -20.15 12.10 47.12
CA ALA A 568 -21.09 13.21 46.97
C ALA A 568 -22.53 12.86 47.41
N SER A 569 -22.79 11.64 47.91
CA SER A 569 -24.11 11.23 48.42
C SER A 569 -24.35 11.56 49.90
N THR A 570 -23.36 12.14 50.57
CA THR A 570 -23.41 12.75 51.91
C THR A 570 -22.87 14.15 51.85
#